data_AF-A0A523HEX3-F1
#
_entry.id   AF-A0A523HEX3-F1
#
_cell.length_a   1.000
_cell.length_b   1.000
_cell.length_c   1.000
_cell.angle_alpha   90.00
_cell.angle_beta   90.00
_cell.angle_gamma   90.00
#
_symmetry.space_group_name_H-M   'P 1'
#
loop_
_entity.id
_entity.type
_entity.pdbx_description
1 polymer ?
#
loop_
_entity_poly.entity_id
_entity_poly.type
_entity_poly.pdbx_seq_one_letter_code
_entity_poly.pdbx_strand_id
1 'polypeptide(L)' 'MERPITRFGHDDTGDWIATLSCGHLQHVRHTPPFIHRPWVTTTEGHSLFNH' A
#
# COMPACT_ATOMS: atom_id res chain seq x y z
N MET A 1 -10.29 2.32 -14.17
CA MET A 1 -11.10 3.51 -13.84
C MET A 1 -10.85 3.84 -12.39
N GLU A 2 -10.42 5.06 -12.09
CA GLU A 2 -10.17 5.50 -10.73
C GLU A 2 -11.51 5.85 -10.07
N ARG A 3 -11.80 5.25 -8.91
CA ARG A 3 -13.04 5.50 -8.16
C ARG A 3 -12.71 5.76 -6.69
N PRO A 4 -13.43 6.69 -6.02
CA PRO A 4 -13.24 6.94 -4.60
C PRO A 4 -13.53 5.69 -3.75
N ILE A 5 -12.75 5.51 -2.69
CA ILE A 5 -12.98 4.50 -1.65
C ILE A 5 -13.99 5.07 -0.65
N THR A 6 -15.02 4.31 -0.33
CA THR A 6 -16.07 4.69 0.63
C THR A 6 -15.95 3.98 1.96
N ARG A 7 -15.34 2.78 1.98
CA ARG A 7 -15.18 1.97 3.20
C ARG A 7 -13.99 1.01 3.08
N PHE A 8 -13.39 0.69 4.22
CA PHE A 8 -12.45 -0.42 4.38
C PHE A 8 -13.04 -1.53 5.25
N GLY A 9 -12.55 -2.74 5.06
CA GLY A 9 -12.92 -3.91 5.87
C GLY A 9 -12.09 -5.12 5.50
N HIS A 10 -12.56 -6.29 5.95
CA HIS A 10 -11.99 -7.58 5.62
C HIS A 10 -13.00 -8.42 4.84
N ASP A 11 -12.50 -9.29 3.96
CA ASP A 11 -13.31 -10.36 3.37
C ASP A 11 -13.44 -11.56 4.31
N ASP A 12 -14.09 -12.62 3.83
CA ASP A 12 -14.34 -13.84 4.59
C ASP A 12 -13.06 -14.61 4.98
N THR A 13 -11.94 -14.32 4.30
CA THR A 13 -10.63 -14.91 4.59
C THR A 13 -9.78 -14.04 5.51
N GLY A 14 -10.28 -12.84 5.87
CA GLY A 14 -9.56 -11.87 6.68
C GLY A 14 -8.63 -10.96 5.87
N ASP A 15 -8.72 -10.94 4.54
CA ASP A 15 -7.91 -10.09 3.68
C ASP A 15 -8.51 -8.67 3.61
N TRP A 16 -7.64 -7.65 3.59
CA TRP A 16 -8.09 -6.26 3.53
C TRP A 16 -8.70 -5.91 2.17
N ILE A 17 -9.89 -5.31 2.21
CA ILE A 17 -10.63 -4.84 1.04
C ILE A 17 -11.06 -3.38 1.20
N ALA A 18 -11.13 -2.69 0.06
CA ALA A 18 -11.74 -1.37 -0.08
C ALA A 18 -13.03 -1.49 -0.90
N THR A 19 -14.11 -0.91 -0.39
CA THR A 19 -15.36 -0.74 -1.14
C THR A 19 -15.26 0.56 -1.93
N LEU A 20 -15.46 0.46 -3.24
CA LEU A 20 -15.49 1.61 -4.15
C LEU A 20 -16.89 2.24 -4.16
N SER A 21 -16.98 3.51 -4.56
CA SER A 21 -18.27 4.21 -4.70
C SER A 21 -19.26 3.55 -5.68
N CYS A 22 -18.78 2.63 -6.52
CA CYS A 22 -19.60 1.82 -7.43
C CYS A 22 -20.09 0.50 -6.85
N GLY A 23 -19.81 0.22 -5.57
CA GLY A 23 -20.20 -1.03 -4.89
C GLY A 23 -19.24 -2.21 -5.12
N HIS A 24 -18.28 -2.09 -6.03
CA HIS A 24 -17.27 -3.14 -6.22
C HIS A 24 -16.26 -3.15 -5.07
N LEU A 25 -15.72 -4.34 -4.79
CA LEU A 25 -14.66 -4.55 -3.80
C LEU A 25 -13.31 -4.64 -4.52
N GLN A 26 -12.29 -4.04 -3.92
CA GLN A 26 -10.92 -4.09 -4.40
C GLN A 26 -9.99 -4.52 -3.27
N HIS A 27 -9.24 -5.60 -3.45
CA HIS A 27 -8.26 -6.05 -2.45
C HIS A 27 -7.16 -5.00 -2.29
N VAL A 28 -6.90 -4.63 -1.04
CA VAL A 28 -5.81 -3.74 -0.65
C VAL A 28 -4.58 -4.61 -0.47
N ARG A 29 -3.81 -4.80 -1.54
CA ARG A 29 -2.56 -5.55 -1.44
C ARG A 29 -1.49 -4.69 -0.79
N HIS A 30 -1.04 -5.12 0.39
CA HIS A 30 0.17 -4.61 1.04
C HIS A 30 1.33 -5.59 0.83
N THR A 31 1.59 -5.96 -0.43
CA THR A 31 2.87 -6.57 -0.83
C THR A 31 3.70 -5.49 -1.50
N PRO A 32 4.30 -4.54 -0.74
CA PRO A 32 5.41 -3.80 -1.30
C PRO A 32 6.43 -4.87 -1.72
N PRO A 33 6.99 -4.80 -2.95
CA PRO A 33 8.11 -5.65 -3.26
C PRO A 33 9.13 -5.49 -2.13
N PHE A 34 9.60 -6.60 -1.57
CA PHE A 34 10.73 -6.54 -0.66
C PHE A 34 11.91 -5.97 -1.46
N ILE A 35 12.17 -4.68 -1.29
CA ILE A 35 13.25 -3.98 -1.96
C ILE A 35 14.38 -3.84 -0.94
N HIS A 36 15.54 -4.40 -1.27
CA HIS A 36 16.76 -4.16 -0.50
C HIS A 36 17.14 -2.68 -0.61
N ARG A 37 17.05 -1.96 0.52
CA ARG A 37 17.29 -0.51 0.62
C ARG A 37 18.49 -0.18 1.52
N PRO A 38 19.72 -0.52 1.10
CA PRO A 38 20.91 -0.41 1.95
C PRO A 38 21.24 1.04 2.34
N TRP A 39 20.75 2.03 1.61
CA TRP A 39 20.95 3.44 1.95
C TRP A 39 20.21 3.88 3.24
N VAL A 40 19.28 3.06 3.76
CA VAL A 40 18.59 3.39 5.04
C VAL A 40 19.39 3.00 6.29
N THR A 41 20.54 2.35 6.13
CA THR A 41 21.36 1.91 7.27
C THR A 41 22.49 2.89 7.59
N THR A 42 22.69 3.93 6.79
CA THR A 42 23.73 4.95 7.02
C THR A 42 23.15 6.36 6.97
N THR A 43 23.69 7.28 7.78
CA THR A 43 23.28 8.69 7.78
C THR A 43 23.54 9.34 6.42
N GLU A 44 24.67 9.00 5.80
CA GLU A 44 25.05 9.48 4.47
C GLU A 44 24.06 8.99 3.39
N GLY A 45 23.62 7.73 3.49
CA GLY A 45 22.64 7.15 2.58
C GLY A 45 21.26 7.80 2.71
N HIS A 46 20.85 8.20 3.93
CA HIS A 46 19.63 8.96 4.15
C HIS A 46 19.65 10.34 3.49
N SER A 47 20.77 11.07 3.60
CA SER A 47 20.88 12.43 3.05
C SER A 47 20.89 12.47 1.52
N LEU A 48 21.41 11.42 0.86
CA LEU A 48 21.53 11.37 -0.60
C LEU A 48 20.21 11.10 -1.34
N PHE A 49 19.23 10.48 -0.69
CA PHE A 49 17.97 10.04 -1.34
C PHE A 49 16.82 11.05 -1.18
N ASN A 50 17.02 12.15 -0.44
CA ASN A 50 15.99 13.12 -0.10
C ASN A 50 16.01 14.40 -0.99
N HIS A 51 16.56 14.31 -2.20
CA HIS A 51 16.64 15.39 -3.19
C HIS A 51 15.98 15.01 -4.52
#